data_AF-A0A1G8QUU4-F1
#
_entry.id   AF-A0A1G8QUU4-F1
#
_cell.length_a   1.000
_cell.length_b   1.000
_cell.length_c   1.000
_cell.angle_alpha   90.00
_cell.angle_beta   90.00
_cell.angle_gamma   90.00
#
_symmetry.space_group_name_H-M   'P 1'
#
loop_
_entity.id
_entity.type
_entity.pdbx_description
1 polymer ?
#
loop_
_entity_poly.entity_id
_entity_poly.type
_entity_poly.pdbx_seq_one_letter_code
_entity_poly.pdbx_strand_id
1 'polypeptide(L)'
;MDVKRALFLIFLFTFVTGCAALQNQGGSGGADSQDFEETKEMVIDVLKTEDGQAALEEILTEEDFQESVLMEQEFVQDTVQTTLTSDDGQQYFQEVMQQPEFQQNIASSMQQENEDILKRLMKDPEYQDMMMEVLQDPEMQQEHVQLLKSQTFREEMQTAIEEAFDNPNFQQQLSDLIEQQQQEGGGGSQDDSSGGGSQEEGNQDDSGNGGSDSGGGGN
;
A
#
# COMPACT_ATOMS: atom_id res chain seq x y z
N MET A 1 -49.36 -49.56 -61.67
CA MET A 1 -48.29 -48.65 -61.21
C MET A 1 -46.90 -49.27 -61.45
N ASP A 2 -46.78 -50.08 -62.50
CA ASP A 2 -45.72 -51.10 -62.56
C ASP A 2 -44.65 -50.75 -63.60
N VAL A 3 -45.03 -49.97 -64.62
CA VAL A 3 -44.12 -49.50 -65.67
C VAL A 3 -43.18 -48.41 -65.16
N LYS A 4 -43.67 -47.46 -64.33
CA LYS A 4 -42.83 -46.41 -63.72
C LYS A 4 -41.84 -46.97 -62.69
N ARG A 5 -42.21 -48.04 -61.98
CA ARG A 5 -41.33 -48.74 -61.02
C ARG A 5 -40.27 -49.59 -61.73
N ALA A 6 -40.62 -50.22 -62.86
CA ALA A 6 -39.67 -50.95 -63.70
C ALA A 6 -38.65 -50.00 -64.37
N LEU A 7 -39.09 -48.83 -64.85
CA LEU A 7 -38.21 -47.81 -65.43
C LEU A 7 -37.23 -47.23 -64.41
N PHE A 8 -37.66 -47.04 -63.16
CA PHE A 8 -36.82 -46.56 -62.06
C PHE A 8 -35.76 -47.59 -61.63
N LEU A 9 -36.10 -48.88 -61.63
CA LEU A 9 -35.17 -49.98 -61.31
C LEU A 9 -34.11 -50.19 -62.40
N ILE A 10 -34.45 -49.98 -63.68
CA ILE A 10 -33.50 -50.06 -64.79
C ILE A 10 -32.52 -48.87 -64.76
N PHE A 11 -33.00 -47.67 -64.41
CA PHE A 11 -32.15 -46.48 -64.27
C PHE A 11 -31.18 -46.57 -63.08
N LEU A 12 -31.61 -47.19 -61.98
CA LEU A 12 -30.76 -47.46 -60.81
C LEU A 12 -29.62 -48.44 -61.13
N PHE A 13 -29.88 -49.46 -61.95
CA PHE A 13 -28.88 -50.46 -62.33
C PHE A 13 -27.80 -49.90 -63.28
N THR A 14 -28.14 -48.92 -64.13
CA THR A 14 -27.16 -48.26 -65.01
C THR A 14 -26.22 -47.31 -64.26
N PHE A 15 -26.62 -46.74 -63.12
CA PHE A 15 -25.78 -45.83 -62.34
C PHE A 15 -24.70 -46.59 -61.53
N VAL A 16 -25.00 -47.81 -61.06
CA VAL A 16 -24.06 -48.62 -60.28
C VAL A 16 -22.92 -49.20 -61.14
N THR A 17 -23.19 -49.57 -62.40
CA THR A 17 -22.13 -50.04 -63.32
C THR A 17 -21.29 -48.89 -63.90
N GLY A 18 -21.73 -47.64 -63.76
CA GLY A 18 -20.99 -46.45 -64.18
C GLY A 18 -19.81 -46.09 -63.27
N CYS A 19 -19.85 -46.44 -61.99
CA CYS A 19 -18.71 -46.22 -61.07
C CYS A 19 -17.61 -47.28 -61.20
N ALA A 20 -17.85 -48.41 -61.86
CA ALA A 20 -16.81 -49.44 -62.08
C ALA A 20 -15.96 -49.19 -63.34
N ALA A 21 -16.42 -48.34 -64.26
CA ALA A 21 -15.68 -47.99 -65.47
C ALA A 21 -14.68 -46.83 -65.27
N LEU A 22 -14.70 -46.18 -64.11
CA LEU A 22 -13.71 -45.16 -63.71
C LEU A 22 -12.74 -45.68 -62.65
N GLN A 23 -12.47 -46.98 -62.64
CA GLN A 23 -11.44 -47.62 -61.80
C GLN A 23 -10.48 -48.48 -62.63
N ASN A 24 -10.32 -48.15 -63.92
CA ASN A 24 -9.32 -48.75 -64.81
C ASN A 24 -8.30 -47.73 -65.35
N GLN A 25 -7.89 -46.80 -64.48
CA GLN A 25 -6.65 -46.05 -64.67
C GLN A 25 -5.94 -45.94 -63.31
N GLY A 26 -5.05 -46.90 -63.04
CA GLY A 26 -4.08 -46.83 -61.94
C GLY A 26 -4.27 -47.83 -60.79
N GLY A 27 -3.90 -49.09 -61.04
CA GLY A 27 -3.09 -49.93 -60.14
C GLY A 27 -3.56 -50.28 -58.71
N SER A 28 -3.74 -51.60 -58.49
CA SER A 28 -3.58 -52.38 -57.23
C SER A 28 -4.36 -51.94 -55.97
N GLY A 29 -5.21 -52.72 -55.31
CA GLY A 29 -5.33 -54.18 -55.28
C GLY A 29 -4.58 -54.82 -54.10
N GLY A 30 -4.87 -54.41 -52.85
CA GLY A 30 -4.58 -55.17 -51.62
C GLY A 30 -3.37 -54.71 -50.79
N ALA A 31 -3.53 -53.70 -49.93
CA ALA A 31 -2.52 -53.29 -48.93
C ALA A 31 -3.08 -52.40 -47.79
N ASP A 32 -4.30 -52.63 -47.29
CA ASP A 32 -5.01 -51.65 -46.42
C ASP A 32 -4.47 -51.47 -44.97
N SER A 33 -3.41 -52.16 -44.55
CA SER A 33 -2.87 -52.01 -43.17
C SER A 33 -1.37 -51.70 -43.10
N GLN A 34 -0.58 -52.19 -44.05
CA GLN A 34 0.84 -51.82 -44.14
C GLN A 34 1.01 -50.43 -44.75
N ASP A 35 0.22 -50.09 -45.77
CA ASP A 35 0.25 -48.75 -46.36
C ASP A 35 -0.26 -47.67 -45.39
N PHE A 36 -1.15 -48.02 -44.44
CA PHE A 36 -1.62 -47.07 -43.44
C PHE A 36 -0.56 -46.77 -42.37
N GLU A 37 0.20 -47.78 -41.93
CA GLU A 37 1.30 -47.58 -40.98
C GLU A 37 2.48 -46.84 -41.65
N GLU A 38 2.80 -47.17 -42.91
CA GLU A 38 3.81 -46.46 -43.70
C GLU A 38 3.38 -45.01 -44.03
N THR A 39 2.10 -44.78 -44.35
CA THR A 39 1.58 -43.41 -44.55
C THR A 39 1.57 -42.63 -43.24
N LYS A 40 1.30 -43.28 -42.10
CA LYS A 40 1.36 -42.63 -40.78
C LYS A 40 2.78 -42.26 -40.39
N GLU A 41 3.76 -43.14 -40.60
CA GLU A 41 5.17 -42.80 -40.39
C GLU A 41 5.60 -41.66 -41.33
N MET A 42 5.19 -41.70 -42.60
CA MET A 42 5.46 -40.60 -43.55
C MET A 42 4.85 -39.27 -43.08
N VAL A 43 3.61 -39.25 -42.58
CA VAL A 43 2.97 -38.03 -42.05
C VAL A 43 3.69 -37.55 -40.79
N ILE A 44 4.09 -38.44 -39.88
CA ILE A 44 4.86 -38.08 -38.69
C ILE A 44 6.22 -37.48 -39.08
N ASP A 45 6.87 -38.03 -40.09
CA ASP A 45 8.17 -37.54 -40.56
C ASP A 45 8.04 -36.19 -41.29
N VAL A 46 6.96 -35.97 -42.06
CA VAL A 46 6.64 -34.66 -42.64
C VAL A 46 6.38 -33.62 -41.55
N LEU A 47 5.64 -33.97 -40.49
CA LEU A 47 5.41 -33.06 -39.35
C LEU A 47 6.69 -32.76 -38.55
N LYS A 48 7.63 -33.71 -38.49
CA LYS A 48 8.93 -33.52 -37.82
C LYS A 48 9.95 -32.77 -38.67
N THR A 49 9.77 -32.72 -39.98
CA THR A 49 10.65 -32.01 -40.91
C THR A 49 10.61 -30.50 -40.64
N GLU A 50 11.69 -29.78 -40.96
CA GLU A 50 11.80 -28.32 -40.78
C GLU A 50 10.61 -27.58 -41.45
N ASP A 51 10.17 -28.04 -42.62
CA ASP A 51 9.01 -27.50 -43.33
C ASP A 51 7.69 -27.74 -42.57
N GLY A 52 7.54 -28.89 -41.90
CA GLY A 52 6.35 -29.20 -41.10
C GLY A 52 6.30 -28.40 -39.80
N GLN A 53 7.45 -28.20 -39.15
CA GLN A 53 7.55 -27.32 -37.98
C GLN A 53 7.29 -25.86 -38.36
N ALA A 54 7.84 -25.38 -39.48
CA ALA A 54 7.60 -24.03 -39.98
C ALA A 54 6.12 -23.79 -40.34
N ALA A 55 5.46 -24.76 -40.99
CA ALA A 55 4.04 -24.67 -41.29
C ALA A 55 3.15 -24.71 -40.03
N LEU A 56 3.54 -25.50 -39.01
CA LEU A 56 2.86 -25.50 -37.72
C LEU A 56 3.08 -24.20 -36.96
N GLU A 57 4.28 -23.62 -37.02
CA GLU A 57 4.56 -22.31 -36.44
C GLU A 57 3.73 -21.21 -37.12
N GLU A 58 3.61 -21.23 -38.44
CA GLU A 58 2.76 -20.31 -39.20
C GLU A 58 1.30 -20.41 -38.75
N ILE A 59 0.74 -21.61 -38.67
CA ILE A 59 -0.64 -21.84 -38.19
C ILE A 59 -0.79 -21.44 -36.72
N LEU A 60 0.19 -21.73 -35.87
CA LEU A 60 0.18 -21.32 -34.46
C LEU A 60 0.29 -19.81 -34.27
N THR A 61 0.81 -19.07 -35.26
CA THR A 61 0.84 -17.61 -35.26
C THR A 61 -0.43 -16.97 -35.82
N GLU A 62 -1.33 -17.74 -36.44
CA GLU A 62 -2.63 -17.25 -36.89
C GLU A 62 -3.53 -16.94 -35.67
N GLU A 63 -4.05 -15.70 -35.60
CA GLU A 63 -4.87 -15.22 -34.49
C GLU A 63 -6.10 -16.12 -34.24
N ASP A 64 -6.75 -16.58 -35.31
CA ASP A 64 -7.93 -17.46 -35.24
C ASP A 64 -7.62 -18.83 -34.59
N PHE A 65 -6.41 -19.35 -34.80
CA PHE A 65 -5.97 -20.61 -34.22
C PHE A 65 -5.52 -20.43 -32.77
N GLN A 66 -4.80 -19.35 -32.46
CA GLN A 66 -4.42 -19.00 -31.09
C GLN A 66 -5.65 -18.82 -30.20
N GLU A 67 -6.67 -18.10 -30.66
CA GLU A 67 -7.91 -17.90 -29.92
C GLU A 67 -8.62 -19.23 -29.65
N SER A 68 -8.67 -20.12 -30.66
CA SER A 68 -9.30 -21.44 -30.54
C SER A 68 -8.57 -22.39 -29.57
N VAL A 69 -7.23 -22.32 -29.51
CA VAL A 69 -6.40 -23.15 -28.61
C VAL A 69 -6.35 -22.57 -27.19
N LEU A 70 -6.35 -21.24 -27.04
CA LEU A 70 -6.33 -20.55 -25.74
C LEU A 70 -7.70 -20.54 -25.03
N MET A 71 -8.77 -20.99 -25.68
CA MET A 71 -10.12 -21.03 -25.10
C MET A 71 -10.38 -22.20 -24.14
N GLU A 72 -9.40 -23.09 -23.90
CA GLU A 72 -9.47 -24.05 -22.78
C GLU A 72 -9.32 -23.31 -21.43
N GLN A 73 -10.43 -22.75 -20.97
CA GLN A 73 -10.48 -21.86 -19.81
C GLN A 73 -9.96 -22.50 -18.52
N GLU A 74 -10.13 -23.81 -18.34
CA GLU A 74 -9.65 -24.52 -17.14
C GLU A 74 -8.12 -24.57 -17.10
N PHE A 75 -7.47 -24.92 -18.21
CA PHE A 75 -6.00 -24.94 -18.30
C PHE A 75 -5.40 -23.53 -18.17
N VAL A 76 -6.02 -22.53 -18.80
CA VAL A 76 -5.57 -21.13 -18.68
C VAL A 76 -5.75 -20.62 -17.26
N GLN A 77 -6.90 -20.88 -16.62
CA GLN A 77 -7.15 -20.46 -15.25
C GLN A 77 -6.18 -21.11 -14.26
N ASP A 78 -5.95 -22.42 -14.36
CA ASP A 78 -5.02 -23.15 -13.51
C ASP A 78 -3.58 -22.69 -13.72
N THR A 79 -3.19 -22.45 -14.97
CA THR A 79 -1.85 -21.95 -15.31
C THR A 79 -1.64 -20.53 -14.78
N VAL A 80 -2.62 -19.64 -14.94
CA VAL A 80 -2.57 -18.28 -14.41
C VAL A 80 -2.55 -18.32 -12.88
N GLN A 81 -3.41 -19.10 -12.24
CA GLN A 81 -3.44 -19.21 -10.78
C GLN A 81 -2.12 -19.77 -10.24
N THR A 82 -1.60 -20.85 -10.84
CA THR A 82 -0.33 -21.46 -10.44
C THR A 82 0.83 -20.50 -10.66
N THR A 83 0.87 -19.81 -11.80
CA THR A 83 1.92 -18.84 -12.10
C THR A 83 1.87 -17.69 -11.10
N LEU A 84 0.70 -17.11 -10.84
CA LEU A 84 0.54 -15.98 -9.93
C LEU A 84 0.79 -16.34 -8.46
N THR A 85 0.50 -17.57 -8.05
CA THR A 85 0.71 -18.02 -6.65
C THR A 85 2.08 -18.65 -6.41
N SER A 86 2.80 -19.02 -7.47
CA SER A 86 4.17 -19.52 -7.38
C SER A 86 5.13 -18.46 -6.83
N ASP A 87 6.23 -18.92 -6.23
CA ASP A 87 7.29 -18.04 -5.72
C ASP A 87 7.91 -17.19 -6.85
N ASP A 88 8.05 -17.76 -8.06
CA ASP A 88 8.55 -17.05 -9.25
C ASP A 88 7.58 -15.94 -9.68
N GLY A 89 6.27 -16.20 -9.65
CA GLY A 89 5.25 -15.20 -9.94
C GLY A 89 5.21 -14.08 -8.91
N GLN A 90 5.41 -14.39 -7.62
CA GLN A 90 5.52 -13.39 -6.57
C GLN A 90 6.75 -12.50 -6.77
N GLN A 91 7.90 -13.07 -7.14
CA GLN A 91 9.12 -12.30 -7.46
C GLN A 91 8.90 -11.41 -8.68
N TYR A 92 8.33 -11.94 -9.75
CA TYR A 92 7.98 -11.17 -10.93
C TYR A 92 7.02 -10.01 -10.60
N PHE A 93 5.98 -10.26 -9.80
CA PHE A 93 5.06 -9.21 -9.35
C PHE A 93 5.75 -8.16 -8.47
N GLN A 94 6.70 -8.55 -7.62
CA GLN A 94 7.49 -7.60 -6.83
C GLN A 94 8.36 -6.71 -7.72
N GLU A 95 8.96 -7.25 -8.79
CA GLU A 95 9.75 -6.48 -9.75
C GLU A 95 8.87 -5.54 -10.58
N VAL A 96 7.71 -6.03 -11.06
CA VAL A 96 6.75 -5.21 -11.81
C VAL A 96 6.15 -4.12 -10.94
N MET A 97 5.85 -4.40 -9.66
CA MET A 97 5.40 -3.40 -8.69
C MET A 97 6.44 -2.31 -8.40
N GLN A 98 7.71 -2.53 -8.69
CA GLN A 98 8.74 -1.51 -8.56
C GLN A 98 8.83 -0.58 -9.78
N GLN A 99 8.15 -0.92 -10.89
CA GLN A 99 8.19 -0.10 -12.10
C GLN A 99 7.30 1.14 -11.95
N PRO A 100 7.80 2.35 -12.28
CA PRO A 100 7.07 3.60 -12.04
C PRO A 100 5.70 3.69 -12.73
N GLU A 101 5.60 3.22 -13.98
CA GLU A 101 4.34 3.25 -14.73
C GLU A 101 3.28 2.33 -14.09
N PHE A 102 3.71 1.14 -13.66
CA PHE A 102 2.84 0.21 -12.96
C PHE A 102 2.41 0.75 -11.60
N GLN A 103 3.33 1.33 -10.83
CA GLN A 103 3.02 1.99 -9.55
C GLN A 103 2.00 3.11 -9.71
N GLN A 104 2.17 3.97 -10.71
CA GLN A 104 1.24 5.09 -10.93
C GLN A 104 -0.16 4.59 -11.26
N ASN A 105 -0.26 3.57 -12.13
CA ASN A 105 -1.54 3.00 -12.52
C ASN A 105 -2.21 2.27 -11.36
N ILE A 106 -1.47 1.48 -10.58
CA ILE A 106 -1.99 0.81 -9.39
C ILE A 106 -2.41 1.83 -8.34
N ALA A 107 -1.56 2.80 -8.01
CA ALA A 107 -1.87 3.84 -7.04
C ALA A 107 -3.13 4.64 -7.44
N SER A 108 -3.26 4.98 -8.72
CA SER A 108 -4.44 5.70 -9.24
C SER A 108 -5.70 4.82 -9.20
N SER A 109 -5.58 3.54 -9.57
CA SER A 109 -6.70 2.60 -9.54
C SER A 109 -7.17 2.27 -8.12
N MET A 110 -6.23 2.22 -7.16
CA MET A 110 -6.51 1.94 -5.75
C MET A 110 -6.83 3.20 -4.94
N GLN A 111 -6.66 4.39 -5.51
CA GLN A 111 -6.76 5.65 -4.77
C GLN A 111 -8.11 5.79 -4.05
N GLN A 112 -9.21 5.54 -4.77
CA GLN A 112 -10.56 5.72 -4.23
C GLN A 112 -10.86 4.71 -3.10
N GLU A 113 -10.56 3.42 -3.32
CA GLU A 113 -10.77 2.39 -2.30
C GLU A 113 -9.85 2.60 -1.10
N ASN A 114 -8.60 3.01 -1.32
CA ASN A 114 -7.66 3.32 -0.25
C ASN A 114 -8.10 4.53 0.58
N GLU A 115 -8.65 5.56 -0.06
CA GLU A 115 -9.25 6.71 0.61
C GLU A 115 -10.44 6.29 1.49
N ASP A 116 -11.31 5.41 0.98
CA ASP A 116 -12.47 4.92 1.72
C ASP A 116 -12.08 4.00 2.88
N ILE A 117 -11.05 3.16 2.69
CA ILE A 117 -10.44 2.37 3.77
C ILE A 117 -9.87 3.31 4.84
N LEU A 118 -9.09 4.32 4.45
CA LEU A 118 -8.49 5.27 5.39
C LEU A 118 -9.55 6.05 6.16
N LYS A 119 -10.61 6.53 5.50
CA LYS A 119 -11.76 7.20 6.15
C LYS A 119 -12.49 6.30 7.12
N ARG A 120 -12.58 5.00 6.82
CA ARG A 120 -13.19 4.00 7.71
C ARG A 120 -12.29 3.71 8.90
N LEU A 121 -10.99 3.52 8.67
CA LEU A 121 -9.98 3.32 9.71
C LEU A 121 -9.91 4.51 10.66
N MET A 122 -9.99 5.76 10.19
CA MET A 122 -10.04 6.93 11.07
C MET A 122 -11.22 6.92 12.06
N LYS A 123 -12.28 6.15 11.80
CA LYS A 123 -13.44 5.99 12.70
C LYS A 123 -13.34 4.75 13.58
N ASP A 124 -12.34 3.91 13.36
CA ASP A 124 -12.10 2.70 14.12
C ASP A 124 -11.29 3.03 15.39
N PRO A 125 -11.68 2.50 16.56
CA PRO A 125 -11.00 2.78 17.82
C PRO A 125 -9.54 2.30 17.84
N GLU A 126 -9.22 1.15 17.23
CA GLU A 126 -7.83 0.64 17.25
C GLU A 126 -6.91 1.54 16.43
N TYR A 127 -7.39 2.02 15.27
CA TYR A 127 -6.64 2.96 14.45
C TYR A 127 -6.52 4.35 15.10
N GLN A 128 -7.56 4.79 15.83
CA GLN A 128 -7.49 6.02 16.63
C GLN A 128 -6.45 5.91 17.74
N ASP A 129 -6.36 4.77 18.42
CA ASP A 129 -5.35 4.53 19.45
C ASP A 129 -3.94 4.58 18.88
N MET A 130 -3.70 3.92 17.74
CA MET A 130 -2.43 4.02 17.02
C MET A 130 -2.11 5.47 16.60
N MET A 131 -3.10 6.22 16.13
CA MET A 131 -2.93 7.63 15.78
C MET A 131 -2.62 8.49 17.01
N MET A 132 -3.24 8.21 18.15
CA MET A 132 -2.95 8.90 19.41
C MET A 132 -1.53 8.61 19.90
N GLU A 133 -1.03 7.39 19.71
CA GLU A 133 0.37 7.05 20.01
C GLU A 133 1.33 7.87 19.13
N VAL A 134 1.04 8.00 17.83
CA VAL A 134 1.83 8.84 16.91
C VAL A 134 1.78 10.32 17.33
N LEU A 135 0.63 10.83 17.78
CA LEU A 135 0.50 12.21 18.27
C LEU A 135 1.23 12.44 19.60
N GLN A 136 1.46 11.39 20.38
CA GLN A 136 2.24 11.44 21.62
C GLN A 136 3.75 11.36 21.37
N ASP A 137 4.21 11.25 20.12
CA ASP A 137 5.63 11.26 19.80
C ASP A 137 6.30 12.58 20.30
N PRO A 138 7.51 12.52 20.87
CA PRO A 138 8.23 13.71 21.34
C PRO A 138 8.39 14.84 20.31
N GLU A 139 8.49 14.54 19.01
CA GLU A 139 8.56 15.58 17.97
C GLU A 139 7.22 16.31 17.84
N MET A 140 6.11 15.57 17.82
CA MET A 140 4.76 16.15 17.79
C MET A 140 4.47 16.96 19.06
N GLN A 141 4.92 16.49 20.21
CA GLN A 141 4.80 17.23 21.47
C GLN A 141 5.54 18.58 21.42
N GLN A 142 6.72 18.63 20.82
CA GLN A 142 7.48 19.88 20.69
C GLN A 142 6.75 20.90 19.83
N GLU A 143 6.20 20.47 18.68
CA GLU A 143 5.39 21.33 17.83
C GLU A 143 4.15 21.82 18.58
N HIS A 144 3.48 20.94 19.33
CA HIS A 144 2.33 21.31 20.14
C HIS A 144 2.67 22.32 21.24
N VAL A 145 3.80 22.16 21.93
CA VAL A 145 4.30 23.15 22.91
C VAL A 145 4.65 24.48 22.24
N GLN A 146 5.14 24.47 21.00
CA GLN A 146 5.40 25.69 20.25
C GLN A 146 4.08 26.42 19.91
N LEU A 147 3.02 25.67 19.56
CA LEU A 147 1.68 26.22 19.35
C LEU A 147 1.11 26.81 20.64
N LEU A 148 1.26 26.15 21.79
CA LEU A 148 0.87 26.70 23.10
C LEU A 148 1.65 27.97 23.47
N LYS A 149 2.85 28.16 22.92
CA LYS A 149 3.65 29.38 23.12
C LYS A 149 3.34 30.48 22.10
N SER A 150 2.49 30.21 21.11
CA SER A 150 2.09 31.18 20.10
C SER A 150 1.35 32.37 20.71
N GLN A 151 1.40 33.52 20.02
CA GLN A 151 0.75 34.74 20.52
C GLN A 151 -0.76 34.57 20.67
N THR A 152 -1.41 33.88 19.74
CA THR A 152 -2.84 33.59 19.79
C THR A 152 -3.21 32.79 21.05
N PHE A 153 -2.44 31.76 21.39
CA PHE A 153 -2.73 31.00 22.60
C PHE A 153 -2.41 31.78 23.88
N ARG A 154 -1.40 32.67 23.86
CA ARG A 154 -1.12 33.54 25.00
C ARG A 154 -2.22 34.56 25.27
N GLU A 155 -2.84 35.10 24.23
CA GLU A 155 -3.99 36.01 24.36
C GLU A 155 -5.17 35.29 25.03
N GLU A 156 -5.55 34.12 24.52
CA GLU A 156 -6.60 33.28 25.12
C GLU A 156 -6.27 32.86 26.56
N MET A 157 -5.02 32.49 26.82
CA MET A 157 -4.55 32.16 28.17
C MET A 157 -4.61 33.37 29.10
N GLN A 158 -4.24 34.56 28.61
CA GLN A 158 -4.33 35.79 29.39
C GLN A 158 -5.78 36.10 29.74
N THR A 159 -6.72 35.98 28.79
CA THR A 159 -8.14 36.15 29.06
C THR A 159 -8.66 35.12 30.07
N ALA A 160 -8.29 33.84 29.93
CA ALA A 160 -8.67 32.81 30.89
C ALA A 160 -8.11 33.08 32.30
N ILE A 161 -6.89 33.62 32.39
CA ILE A 161 -6.29 34.04 33.67
C ILE A 161 -7.05 35.24 34.26
N GLU A 162 -7.37 36.25 33.45
CA GLU A 162 -8.16 37.42 33.87
C GLU A 162 -9.53 36.99 34.40
N GLU A 163 -10.23 36.10 33.70
CA GLU A 163 -11.50 35.51 34.15
C GLU A 163 -11.34 34.69 35.44
N ALA A 164 -10.23 33.95 35.59
CA ALA A 164 -9.94 33.23 36.82
C ALA A 164 -9.69 34.18 38.01
N PHE A 165 -9.03 35.31 37.79
CA PHE A 165 -8.84 36.35 38.83
C PHE A 165 -10.15 37.06 39.20
N ASP A 166 -11.09 37.18 38.26
CA ASP A 166 -12.42 37.73 38.53
C ASP A 166 -13.36 36.72 39.21
N ASN A 167 -12.96 35.44 39.30
CA ASN A 167 -13.74 34.42 39.98
C ASN A 167 -13.76 34.68 41.51
N PRO A 168 -14.94 34.86 42.13
CA PRO A 168 -15.05 35.11 43.57
C PRO A 168 -14.40 34.05 44.46
N ASN A 169 -14.38 32.78 44.03
CA ASN A 169 -13.72 31.72 44.78
C ASN A 169 -12.19 31.87 44.75
N PHE A 170 -11.63 32.31 43.63
CA PHE A 170 -10.19 32.52 43.50
C PHE A 170 -9.75 33.77 44.27
N GLN A 171 -10.54 34.83 44.23
CA GLN A 171 -10.31 36.03 45.05
C GLN A 171 -10.35 35.72 46.54
N GLN A 172 -11.29 34.88 46.98
CA GLN A 172 -11.36 34.43 48.37
C GLN A 172 -10.13 33.60 48.75
N GLN A 173 -9.75 32.60 47.95
CA GLN A 173 -8.54 31.81 48.19
C GLN A 173 -7.27 32.66 48.24
N LEU A 174 -7.16 33.66 47.36
CA LEU A 174 -6.05 34.60 47.36
C LEU A 174 -6.06 35.46 48.64
N SER A 175 -7.23 35.92 49.05
CA SER A 175 -7.39 36.71 50.28
C SER A 175 -7.04 35.88 51.52
N ASP A 176 -7.54 34.65 51.61
CA ASP A 176 -7.26 33.70 52.69
C ASP A 176 -5.75 33.38 52.75
N LEU A 177 -5.10 33.21 51.61
CA LEU A 177 -3.65 32.96 51.53
C LEU A 177 -2.83 34.18 51.99
N ILE A 178 -3.26 35.40 51.63
CA ILE A 178 -2.63 36.65 52.07
C ILE A 178 -2.82 36.83 53.57
N GLU A 179 -4.00 36.55 54.11
CA GLU A 179 -4.25 36.57 55.56
C GLU A 179 -3.42 35.52 56.29
N GLN A 180 -3.31 34.31 55.76
CA GLN A 180 -2.46 33.26 56.33
C GLN A 180 -0.98 33.65 56.31
N GLN A 181 -0.47 34.23 55.22
CA GLN A 181 0.91 34.73 55.19
C GLN A 181 1.13 35.96 56.08
N GLN A 182 0.13 36.82 56.31
CA GLN A 182 0.23 37.88 57.30
C GLN A 182 0.18 37.33 58.73
N GLN A 183 -0.53 36.24 58.98
CA GLN A 183 -0.53 35.57 60.29
C GLN A 183 0.76 34.79 60.53
N GLU A 184 1.34 34.18 59.49
CA GLU A 184 2.61 33.43 59.56
C GLU A 184 3.86 34.34 59.45
N GLY A 185 3.76 35.49 58.77
CA GLY A 185 4.85 36.46 58.55
C GLY A 185 4.75 37.76 59.36
N GLY A 186 3.60 38.05 59.97
CA GLY A 186 3.36 39.24 60.82
C GLY A 186 3.90 39.14 62.25
N GLY A 187 4.65 38.08 62.56
CA GLY A 187 5.37 37.91 63.83
C GLY A 187 6.69 38.68 63.94
N GLY A 188 7.01 39.60 63.03
CA GLY A 188 8.28 40.32 63.10
C GLY A 188 8.37 41.55 62.22
N SER A 189 7.78 42.66 62.66
CA SER A 189 8.46 43.98 62.70
C SER A 189 7.46 45.08 63.05
N GLN A 190 7.31 45.38 64.34
CA GLN A 190 7.28 46.76 64.83
C GLN A 190 7.37 46.77 66.35
N ASP A 191 8.54 47.12 66.87
CA ASP A 191 8.77 48.23 67.81
C ASP A 191 10.11 48.00 68.55
N ASP A 192 11.12 48.85 68.32
CA ASP A 192 11.85 49.45 69.43
C ASP A 192 12.73 50.65 69.01
N SER A 193 12.46 51.76 69.69
CA SER A 193 13.38 52.84 70.09
C SER A 193 13.82 53.93 69.10
N SER A 194 13.10 55.05 69.21
CA SER A 194 13.62 56.41 69.09
C SER A 194 14.31 56.83 70.40
N GLY A 195 15.54 57.36 70.35
CA GLY A 195 16.20 58.01 71.50
C GLY A 195 17.73 58.01 71.39
N GLY A 196 18.32 59.16 71.12
CA GLY A 196 19.72 59.30 70.69
C GLY A 196 20.79 59.32 71.78
N GLY A 197 22.04 59.52 71.33
CA GLY A 197 23.16 59.98 72.16
C GLY A 197 24.49 59.26 71.96
N SER A 198 25.42 59.98 71.33
CA SER A 198 26.86 60.02 71.62
C SER A 198 27.83 59.04 70.95
N GLN A 199 28.87 59.68 70.41
CA GLN A 199 30.18 59.26 69.89
C GLN A 199 30.87 58.13 70.65
N GLU A 200 31.62 57.30 69.90
CA GLU A 200 33.09 57.08 70.01
C GLU A 200 33.49 56.04 68.93
N GLU A 201 34.24 56.44 67.90
CA GLU A 201 35.67 56.14 67.73
C GLU A 201 36.10 54.73 68.16
N GLY A 202 36.59 53.94 67.19
CA GLY A 202 37.16 52.62 67.46
C GLY A 202 37.53 51.86 66.19
N ASN A 203 38.62 52.30 65.58
CA ASN A 203 39.45 51.60 64.59
C ASN A 203 39.55 50.07 64.86
N GLN A 204 39.59 49.24 63.82
CA GLN A 204 40.78 48.45 63.44
C GLN A 204 40.48 47.36 62.40
N ASP A 205 41.36 47.34 61.41
CA ASP A 205 41.59 46.41 60.31
C ASP A 205 41.39 44.92 60.62
N ASP A 206 40.96 44.14 59.61
CA ASP A 206 41.86 43.14 59.03
C ASP A 206 41.41 42.72 57.61
N SER A 207 42.33 42.93 56.65
CA SER A 207 42.78 42.03 55.58
C SER A 207 41.82 40.94 55.10
N GLY A 208 41.58 40.70 53.81
CA GLY A 208 42.38 40.98 52.62
C GLY A 208 42.16 39.86 51.59
N ASN A 209 42.62 40.14 50.37
CA ASN A 209 42.78 39.22 49.22
C ASN A 209 41.50 38.98 48.39
N GLY A 210 41.34 39.52 47.17
CA GLY A 210 42.24 39.36 46.01
C GLY A 210 41.98 37.99 45.40
N GLY A 211 41.35 37.79 44.25
CA GLY A 211 41.55 38.39 42.94
C GLY A 211 41.48 37.27 41.89
N SER A 212 41.11 37.62 40.65
CA SER A 212 41.38 36.93 39.36
C SER A 212 40.80 35.53 39.14
N ASP A 213 39.96 35.28 38.13
CA ASP A 213 40.18 35.34 36.66
C ASP A 213 40.34 33.91 36.10
N SER A 214 39.42 33.55 35.20
CA SER A 214 39.54 32.57 34.10
C SER A 214 38.13 32.14 33.73
N GLY A 215 37.60 32.34 32.52
CA GLY A 215 38.28 32.41 31.25
C GLY A 215 38.27 31.05 30.56
N GLY A 216 37.30 30.83 29.67
CA GLY A 216 37.52 30.16 28.39
C GLY A 216 37.23 28.66 28.26
N GLY A 217 36.59 28.34 27.13
CA GLY A 217 36.60 27.04 26.43
C GLY A 217 35.46 26.11 26.86
N GLY A 218 34.53 25.70 26.00
CA GLY A 218 34.66 25.40 24.58
C GLY A 218 34.49 23.90 24.40
N ASN A 219 33.32 23.47 23.93
CA ASN A 219 33.14 22.41 22.95
C ASN A 219 31.72 22.48 22.38
#